data_AF-A0A379X1Y1-F1
#
_entry.id   AF-A0A379X1Y1-F1
#
_cell.length_a   1.000
_cell.length_b   1.000
_cell.length_c   1.000
_cell.angle_alpha   90.00
_cell.angle_beta   90.00
_cell.angle_gamma   90.00
#
_symmetry.space_group_name_H-M   'P 1'
#
loop_
_entity.id
_entity.type
_entity.pdbx_description
1 polymer ?
#
loop_
_entity_poly.entity_id
_entity_poly.type
_entity_poly.pdbx_seq_one_letter_code
_entity_poly.pdbx_strand_id
1 'polypeptide(L)'
;MLNENANKDSKVIPTQRDLLAGIVAKHYARQHLLPRDVVQAHERGDIHYHDLDYSPFFPMFNCMLIDLKGMLTQGFKMGNAEIEPPKSISTATAVTAQIIAQVASHIYGGTTINRIDEVLAPFVTESYNKHRKTADEWQIPDAEGYARSRTEKECYDAFQSLEYEVNTLHTANGQTPFVTFGFGLGTSLGVASDPGVYFA
;
A
#
# COMPACT_ATOMS: atom_id res chain seq x y z
N MET A 1 -2.61 -19.42 23.81
CA MET A 1 -2.16 -19.52 22.39
C MET A 1 -3.08 -18.78 21.41
N LEU A 2 -4.39 -18.62 21.66
CA LEU A 2 -5.31 -18.01 20.68
C LEU A 2 -5.33 -16.46 20.64
N ASN A 3 -4.72 -15.76 21.60
CA ASN A 3 -4.74 -14.29 21.72
C ASN A 3 -3.33 -13.71 22.01
N GLU A 4 -2.41 -13.75 21.04
CA GLU A 4 -1.12 -13.00 21.13
C GLU A 4 -1.24 -11.58 20.57
N ASN A 5 -2.15 -11.35 19.61
CA ASN A 5 -2.35 -10.06 18.96
C ASN A 5 -3.85 -9.82 18.74
N ALA A 6 -4.38 -8.71 19.25
CA ALA A 6 -5.82 -8.40 19.20
C ALA A 6 -6.35 -8.23 17.77
N ASN A 7 -5.47 -7.92 16.81
CA ASN A 7 -5.83 -7.73 15.41
C ASN A 7 -5.75 -9.03 14.58
N LYS A 8 -5.27 -10.14 15.16
CA LYS A 8 -5.07 -11.42 14.46
C LYS A 8 -6.22 -12.39 14.78
N ASP A 9 -7.10 -12.66 13.82
CA ASP A 9 -8.15 -13.68 13.99
C ASP A 9 -7.54 -15.08 13.94
N SER A 10 -7.29 -15.68 15.10
CA SER A 10 -6.67 -17.00 15.21
C SER A 10 -7.51 -18.16 14.65
N LYS A 11 -8.75 -17.90 14.21
CA LYS A 11 -9.59 -18.89 13.53
C LYS A 11 -9.31 -18.97 12.03
N VAL A 12 -8.71 -17.95 11.40
CA VAL A 12 -8.44 -17.98 9.95
C VAL A 12 -7.10 -18.63 9.64
N ILE A 13 -7.06 -19.42 8.56
CA ILE A 13 -5.90 -20.23 8.17
C ILE A 13 -4.62 -19.39 7.98
N PRO A 14 -4.64 -18.22 7.29
CA PRO A 14 -3.43 -17.41 7.14
C PRO A 14 -2.83 -16.99 8.48
N THR A 15 -3.66 -16.57 9.42
CA THR A 15 -3.23 -16.20 10.78
C THR A 15 -2.69 -17.38 11.57
N GLN A 16 -3.28 -18.58 11.43
CA GLN A 16 -2.71 -19.78 12.07
C GLN A 16 -1.31 -20.10 11.56
N ARG A 17 -1.07 -19.97 10.24
CA ARG A 17 0.25 -20.16 9.63
C ARG A 17 1.25 -19.13 10.15
N ASP A 18 0.84 -17.87 10.24
CA ASP A 18 1.66 -16.79 10.76
C ASP A 18 2.02 -17.00 12.25
N LEU A 19 1.05 -17.36 13.09
CA LEU A 19 1.30 -17.67 14.51
C LEU A 19 2.28 -18.82 14.70
N LEU A 20 2.18 -19.88 13.89
CA LEU A 20 3.13 -21.00 13.91
C LEU A 20 4.55 -20.54 13.55
N ALA A 21 4.70 -19.74 12.49
CA ALA A 21 5.99 -19.17 12.11
C ALA A 21 6.55 -18.27 13.23
N GLY A 22 5.70 -17.43 13.84
CA GLY A 22 6.08 -16.53 14.92
C GLY A 22 6.55 -17.24 16.19
N ILE A 23 5.91 -18.37 16.56
CA ILE A 23 6.35 -19.19 17.70
C ILE A 23 7.76 -19.75 17.43
N VAL A 24 8.00 -20.28 16.23
CA VAL A 24 9.31 -20.83 15.84
C VAL A 24 10.36 -19.74 15.80
N ALA A 25 10.06 -18.58 15.19
CA ALA A 25 10.95 -17.43 15.11
C ALA A 25 11.35 -16.92 16.50
N LYS A 26 10.36 -16.67 17.38
CA LYS A 26 10.59 -16.21 18.76
C LYS A 26 11.45 -17.19 19.56
N HIS A 27 11.21 -18.50 19.42
CA HIS A 27 12.00 -19.53 20.08
C HIS A 27 13.45 -19.52 19.58
N TYR A 28 13.65 -19.57 18.26
CA TYR A 28 14.97 -19.62 17.67
C TYR A 28 15.80 -18.36 17.97
N ALA A 29 15.17 -17.18 17.87
CA ALA A 29 15.81 -15.91 18.18
C ALA A 29 16.35 -15.86 19.62
N ARG A 30 15.54 -16.27 20.60
CA ARG A 30 15.93 -16.27 22.03
C ARG A 30 17.01 -17.30 22.35
N GLN A 31 16.99 -18.45 21.69
CA GLN A 31 17.94 -19.54 21.99
C GLN A 31 19.28 -19.38 21.26
N HIS A 32 19.29 -18.77 20.07
CA HIS A 32 20.43 -18.85 19.16
C HIS A 32 20.91 -17.52 18.57
N LEU A 33 20.08 -16.48 18.49
CA LEU A 33 20.45 -15.24 17.79
C LEU A 33 20.70 -14.06 18.73
N LEU A 34 19.89 -13.90 19.78
CA LEU A 34 19.97 -12.76 20.67
C LEU A 34 20.94 -13.00 21.83
N PRO A 35 21.69 -11.97 22.26
CA PRO A 35 22.45 -12.01 23.50
C PRO A 35 21.59 -12.36 24.72
N ARG A 36 22.13 -13.16 25.64
CA ARG A 36 21.38 -13.69 26.80
C ARG A 36 20.85 -12.59 27.73
N ASP A 37 21.62 -11.53 27.93
CA ASP A 37 21.25 -10.37 28.73
C ASP A 37 20.05 -9.61 28.13
N VAL A 38 20.02 -9.44 26.80
CA VAL A 38 18.87 -8.87 26.07
C VAL A 38 17.63 -9.73 26.24
N VAL A 39 17.76 -11.05 26.08
CA VAL A 39 16.64 -12.00 26.25
C VAL A 39 16.08 -11.93 27.68
N GLN A 40 16.94 -11.95 28.69
CA GLN A 40 16.53 -11.87 30.09
C GLN A 40 15.85 -10.54 30.41
N ALA A 41 16.40 -9.42 29.93
CA ALA A 41 15.80 -8.11 30.12
C ALA A 41 14.41 -8.03 29.46
N HIS A 42 14.23 -8.61 28.27
CA HIS A 42 12.92 -8.70 27.61
C HIS A 42 11.92 -9.55 28.40
N GLU A 43 12.33 -10.72 28.88
CA GLU A 43 11.47 -11.65 29.63
C GLU A 43 11.05 -11.11 31.00
N ARG A 44 11.92 -10.34 31.67
CA ARG A 44 11.59 -9.66 32.94
C ARG A 44 10.75 -8.40 32.75
N GLY A 45 10.60 -7.92 31.52
CA GLY A 45 9.92 -6.66 31.22
C GLY A 45 10.76 -5.41 31.49
N ASP A 46 12.07 -5.55 31.67
CA ASP A 46 13.01 -4.42 31.81
C ASP A 46 13.11 -3.65 30.48
N ILE A 47 13.02 -4.36 29.36
CA ILE A 47 12.93 -3.83 28.00
C ILE A 47 11.84 -4.55 27.22
N HIS A 48 11.44 -3.99 26.08
CA HIS A 48 10.56 -4.67 25.12
C HIS A 48 11.22 -4.75 23.75
N TYR A 49 11.59 -5.96 23.33
CA TYR A 49 12.03 -6.21 21.96
C TYR A 49 10.79 -6.36 21.08
N HIS A 50 10.52 -5.36 20.25
CA HIS A 50 9.39 -5.36 19.34
C HIS A 50 9.55 -6.41 18.23
N ASP A 51 8.43 -7.00 17.81
CA ASP A 51 8.32 -7.87 16.62
C ASP A 51 9.28 -9.08 16.66
N LEU A 52 9.50 -9.64 17.86
CA LEU A 52 10.36 -10.81 18.09
C LEU A 52 9.87 -12.09 17.39
N ASP A 53 8.60 -12.11 16.98
CA ASP A 53 7.99 -13.13 16.13
C ASP A 53 8.39 -13.00 14.64
N TYR A 54 9.07 -11.92 14.24
CA TYR A 54 9.65 -11.75 12.90
C TYR A 54 11.17 -11.58 12.96
N SER A 55 11.67 -10.58 13.68
CA SER A 55 13.10 -10.21 13.73
C SER A 55 13.74 -10.68 15.04
N PRO A 56 15.00 -11.17 15.05
CA PRO A 56 15.97 -11.23 13.96
C PRO A 56 15.94 -12.52 13.13
N PHE A 57 14.97 -13.41 13.35
CA PHE A 57 14.93 -14.71 12.66
C PHE A 57 14.77 -14.54 11.15
N PHE A 58 13.82 -13.72 10.72
CA PHE A 58 13.72 -13.23 9.35
C PHE A 58 14.42 -11.88 9.26
N PRO A 59 15.24 -11.63 8.22
CA PRO A 59 15.89 -10.34 7.99
C PRO A 59 14.90 -9.32 7.38
N MET A 60 13.73 -9.18 8.01
CA MET A 60 12.69 -8.24 7.64
C MET A 60 12.95 -6.87 8.28
N PHE A 61 12.43 -5.83 7.64
CA PHE A 61 12.46 -4.46 8.17
C PHE A 61 11.12 -4.13 8.84
N ASN A 62 11.12 -3.05 9.63
CA ASN A 62 9.92 -2.52 10.28
C ASN A 62 9.05 -1.74 9.27
N CYS A 63 9.06 -0.41 9.33
CA CYS A 63 8.26 0.44 8.46
C CYS A 63 9.08 0.99 7.29
N MET A 64 8.40 1.43 6.22
CA MET A 64 9.05 2.16 5.13
C MET A 64 8.13 3.15 4.39
N LEU A 65 8.77 4.12 3.73
CA LEU A 65 8.16 4.92 2.68
C LEU A 65 8.42 4.24 1.34
N ILE A 66 7.36 3.87 0.62
CA ILE A 66 7.50 3.26 -0.70
C ILE A 66 7.83 4.36 -1.71
N ASP A 67 8.87 4.14 -2.53
CA ASP A 67 9.14 4.99 -3.69
C ASP A 67 8.18 4.67 -4.85
N LEU A 68 6.90 5.01 -4.63
CA LEU A 68 5.84 4.75 -5.59
C LEU A 68 6.10 5.49 -6.91
N LYS A 69 6.67 6.71 -6.85
CA LYS A 69 7.01 7.49 -8.03
C LYS A 69 8.05 6.78 -8.89
N GLY A 70 9.15 6.32 -8.31
CA GLY A 70 10.17 5.56 -9.02
C GLY A 70 9.58 4.33 -9.69
N MET A 71 8.81 3.53 -8.94
CA MET A 71 8.19 2.29 -9.43
C MET A 71 7.23 2.55 -10.60
N LEU A 72 6.33 3.53 -10.49
CA LEU A 72 5.33 3.79 -11.53
C LEU A 72 5.89 4.51 -12.76
N THR A 73 7.05 5.16 -12.67
CA THR A 73 7.65 5.90 -13.81
C THR A 73 8.73 5.13 -14.55
N GLN A 74 9.45 4.23 -13.88
CA GLN A 74 10.56 3.48 -14.49
C GLN A 74 10.16 2.06 -14.90
N GLY A 75 8.98 1.61 -14.47
CA GLY A 75 8.59 0.21 -14.54
C GLY A 75 9.33 -0.63 -13.51
N PHE A 76 8.76 -1.79 -13.18
CA PHE A 76 9.32 -2.70 -12.18
C PHE A 76 8.75 -4.09 -12.33
N LYS A 77 9.43 -5.08 -11.75
CA LYS A 77 8.92 -6.45 -11.70
C LYS A 77 8.09 -6.68 -10.45
N MET A 78 6.87 -7.19 -10.61
CA MET A 78 5.99 -7.61 -9.52
C MET A 78 5.58 -9.06 -9.68
N GLY A 79 6.08 -9.93 -8.78
CA GLY A 79 5.93 -11.37 -8.93
C GLY A 79 6.56 -11.84 -10.26
N ASN A 80 5.73 -12.34 -11.17
CA ASN A 80 6.16 -12.81 -12.48
C ASN A 80 5.91 -11.81 -13.62
N ALA A 81 5.33 -10.64 -13.33
CA ALA A 81 4.98 -9.65 -14.33
C ALA A 81 5.99 -8.50 -14.35
N GLU A 82 6.37 -8.08 -15.56
CA GLU A 82 7.02 -6.77 -15.78
C GLU A 82 5.90 -5.72 -15.89
N ILE A 83 5.89 -4.76 -14.98
CA ILE A 83 4.90 -3.69 -14.93
C ILE A 83 5.47 -2.48 -15.65
N GLU A 84 4.83 -2.09 -16.75
CA GLU A 84 5.11 -0.84 -17.45
C GLU A 84 4.45 0.36 -16.75
N PRO A 85 4.92 1.59 -17.01
CA PRO A 85 4.27 2.80 -16.52
C PRO A 85 2.75 2.81 -16.82
N PRO A 86 1.88 3.03 -15.81
CA PRO A 86 0.45 3.12 -16.02
C PRO A 86 0.07 4.22 -17.00
N LYS A 87 -0.99 3.97 -17.79
CA LYS A 87 -1.47 4.92 -18.81
C LYS A 87 -2.80 5.59 -18.39
N SER A 88 -3.25 5.41 -17.16
CA SER A 88 -4.47 6.02 -16.61
C SER A 88 -4.47 5.95 -15.08
N ILE A 89 -5.26 6.81 -14.44
CA ILE A 89 -5.39 6.83 -12.98
C ILE A 89 -5.92 5.51 -12.42
N SER A 90 -6.90 4.88 -13.06
CA SER A 90 -7.43 3.58 -12.60
C SER A 90 -6.37 2.47 -12.62
N THR A 91 -5.51 2.43 -13.63
CA THR A 91 -4.41 1.46 -13.66
C THR A 91 -3.36 1.79 -12.61
N ALA A 92 -3.04 3.07 -12.42
CA ALA A 92 -2.07 3.49 -11.43
C ALA A 92 -2.50 3.13 -9.99
N THR A 93 -3.76 3.34 -9.64
CA THR A 93 -4.28 2.98 -8.30
C THR A 93 -4.35 1.46 -8.10
N ALA A 94 -4.77 0.69 -9.10
CA ALA A 94 -4.78 -0.77 -9.03
C ALA A 94 -3.37 -1.37 -8.84
N VAL A 95 -2.36 -0.82 -9.54
CA VAL A 95 -0.96 -1.23 -9.33
C VAL A 95 -0.47 -0.79 -7.94
N THR A 96 -0.87 0.40 -7.48
CA THR A 96 -0.52 0.91 -6.14
C THR A 96 -1.03 -0.01 -5.03
N ALA A 97 -2.28 -0.49 -5.11
CA ALA A 97 -2.85 -1.44 -4.15
C ALA A 97 -2.06 -2.76 -4.10
N GLN A 98 -1.67 -3.28 -5.25
CA GLN A 98 -0.85 -4.49 -5.35
C GLN A 98 0.55 -4.28 -4.75
N ILE A 99 1.19 -3.14 -5.01
CA ILE A 99 2.47 -2.78 -4.40
C ILE A 99 2.35 -2.75 -2.87
N ILE A 100 1.29 -2.13 -2.33
CA ILE A 100 1.04 -2.07 -0.88
C ILE A 100 0.94 -3.47 -0.29
N ALA A 101 0.15 -4.36 -0.90
CA ALA A 101 0.00 -5.74 -0.44
C ALA A 101 1.32 -6.53 -0.47
N GLN A 102 2.14 -6.33 -1.51
CA GLN A 102 3.44 -6.98 -1.63
C GLN A 102 4.43 -6.46 -0.58
N VAL A 103 4.57 -5.14 -0.44
CA VAL A 103 5.50 -4.55 0.55
C VAL A 103 5.10 -4.94 1.97
N ALA A 104 3.81 -4.85 2.32
CA ALA A 104 3.31 -5.23 3.64
C ALA A 104 3.46 -6.73 3.95
N SER A 105 3.71 -7.57 2.94
CA SER A 105 4.01 -8.99 3.12
C SER A 105 5.50 -9.29 3.32
N HIS A 106 6.39 -8.31 3.12
CA HIS A 106 7.85 -8.44 3.23
C HIS A 106 8.45 -7.60 4.37
N ILE A 107 7.61 -6.85 5.09
CA ILE A 107 7.95 -6.09 6.29
C ILE A 107 6.98 -6.47 7.41
N TYR A 108 7.34 -6.19 8.67
CA TYR A 108 6.45 -6.44 9.82
C TYR A 108 5.81 -5.16 10.38
N GLY A 109 6.19 -3.99 9.85
CA GLY A 109 5.65 -2.70 10.22
C GLY A 109 4.63 -2.12 9.24
N GLY A 110 4.31 -0.84 9.45
CA GLY A 110 3.45 -0.07 8.56
C GLY A 110 4.16 0.36 7.28
N THR A 111 3.39 0.50 6.21
CA THR A 111 3.86 1.07 4.94
C THR A 111 3.22 2.42 4.69
N THR A 112 3.94 3.35 4.08
CA THR A 112 3.42 4.68 3.79
C THR A 112 3.64 5.06 2.34
N ILE A 113 2.58 5.56 1.70
CA ILE A 113 2.63 6.27 0.43
C ILE A 113 2.52 7.76 0.73
N ASN A 114 3.61 8.49 0.55
CA ASN A 114 3.63 9.93 0.78
C ASN A 114 3.40 10.71 -0.52
N ARG A 115 2.74 11.86 -0.43
CA ARG A 115 2.41 12.76 -1.55
C ARG A 115 1.67 12.04 -2.68
N ILE A 116 0.68 11.22 -2.33
CA ILE A 116 -0.06 10.42 -3.32
C ILE A 116 -0.76 11.30 -4.36
N ASP A 117 -1.19 12.50 -3.95
CA ASP A 117 -1.73 13.56 -4.80
C ASP A 117 -0.73 14.00 -5.90
N GLU A 118 0.53 14.22 -5.54
CA GLU A 118 1.57 14.61 -6.51
C GLU A 118 2.06 13.42 -7.35
N VAL A 119 2.21 12.24 -6.72
CA VAL A 119 2.71 11.03 -7.38
C VAL A 119 1.75 10.54 -8.45
N LEU A 120 0.43 10.62 -8.19
CA LEU A 120 -0.58 10.14 -9.12
C LEU A 120 -1.07 11.17 -10.13
N ALA A 121 -0.79 12.47 -9.93
CA ALA A 121 -1.21 13.55 -10.82
C ALA A 121 -0.87 13.35 -12.32
N PRO A 122 0.32 12.81 -12.70
CA PRO A 122 0.61 12.52 -14.10
C PRO A 122 -0.38 11.53 -14.72
N PHE A 123 -0.84 10.53 -13.96
CA PHE A 123 -1.76 9.51 -14.47
C PHE A 123 -3.20 10.04 -14.58
N VAL A 124 -3.58 11.04 -13.79
CA VAL A 124 -4.83 11.81 -13.99
C VAL A 124 -4.77 12.58 -15.31
N THR A 125 -3.62 13.17 -15.62
CA THR A 125 -3.40 13.89 -16.89
C THR A 125 -3.46 12.94 -18.08
N GLU A 126 -2.88 11.74 -17.97
CA GLU A 126 -3.02 10.70 -18.99
C GLU A 126 -4.48 10.28 -19.22
N SER A 127 -5.26 10.10 -18.15
CA SER A 127 -6.71 9.83 -18.27
C SER A 127 -7.46 10.98 -18.95
N TYR A 128 -7.16 12.22 -18.60
CA TYR A 128 -7.75 13.40 -19.27
C TYR A 128 -7.43 13.43 -20.76
N ASN A 129 -6.16 13.22 -21.14
CA ASN A 129 -5.74 13.20 -22.54
C ASN A 129 -6.47 12.11 -23.34
N LYS A 130 -6.69 10.94 -22.73
CA LYS A 130 -7.50 9.87 -23.33
C LYS A 130 -8.94 10.30 -23.56
N HIS A 131 -9.62 10.84 -22.55
CA HIS A 131 -11.01 11.30 -22.71
C HIS A 131 -11.13 12.44 -23.69
N ARG A 132 -10.16 13.35 -23.72
CA ARG A 132 -10.10 14.45 -24.69
C ARG A 132 -9.97 13.91 -26.11
N LYS A 133 -9.07 12.95 -26.34
CA LYS A 133 -8.92 12.29 -27.64
C LYS A 133 -10.22 11.62 -28.07
N THR A 134 -10.89 10.91 -27.17
CA THR A 134 -12.21 10.32 -27.45
C THR A 134 -13.23 11.41 -27.79
N ALA A 135 -13.28 12.50 -27.06
CA ALA A 135 -14.21 13.59 -27.37
C ALA A 135 -13.98 14.18 -28.76
N ASP A 136 -12.72 14.37 -29.16
CA ASP A 136 -12.35 14.86 -30.49
C ASP A 136 -12.69 13.85 -31.60
N GLU A 137 -12.41 12.55 -31.39
CA GLU A 137 -12.74 11.46 -32.31
C GLU A 137 -14.26 11.36 -32.58
N TRP A 138 -15.07 11.56 -31.55
CA TRP A 138 -16.53 11.48 -31.63
C TRP A 138 -17.19 12.85 -31.86
N GLN A 139 -16.39 13.90 -32.09
CA GLN A 139 -16.85 15.27 -32.34
C GLN A 139 -17.84 15.78 -31.28
N ILE A 140 -17.56 15.50 -30.01
CA ILE A 140 -18.38 15.97 -28.89
C ILE A 140 -18.32 17.51 -28.86
N PRO A 141 -19.47 18.22 -28.88
CA PRO A 141 -19.48 19.69 -28.98
C PRO A 141 -18.70 20.41 -27.88
N ASP A 142 -18.76 19.89 -26.65
CA ASP A 142 -17.96 20.35 -25.51
C ASP A 142 -16.95 19.28 -25.09
N ALA A 143 -15.88 19.17 -25.87
CA ALA A 143 -14.85 18.17 -25.66
C ALA A 143 -14.03 18.40 -24.38
N GLU A 144 -13.92 19.64 -23.90
CA GLU A 144 -13.21 19.96 -22.65
C GLU A 144 -14.06 19.60 -21.43
N GLY A 145 -15.33 20.01 -21.42
CA GLY A 145 -16.27 19.64 -20.37
C GLY A 145 -16.49 18.13 -20.29
N TYR A 146 -16.55 17.45 -21.44
CA TYR A 146 -16.57 15.99 -21.48
C TYR A 146 -15.32 15.39 -20.82
N ALA A 147 -14.12 15.78 -21.28
CA ALA A 147 -12.88 15.20 -20.79
C ALA A 147 -12.72 15.43 -19.27
N ARG A 148 -13.05 16.63 -18.79
CA ARG A 148 -13.03 16.95 -17.37
C ARG A 148 -14.00 16.09 -16.56
N SER A 149 -15.28 16.04 -16.97
CA SER A 149 -16.31 15.26 -16.26
C SER A 149 -15.98 13.77 -16.20
N ARG A 150 -15.45 13.20 -17.30
CA ARG A 150 -15.04 11.79 -17.34
C ARG A 150 -13.82 11.52 -16.47
N THR A 151 -12.83 12.41 -16.47
CA THR A 151 -11.64 12.28 -15.60
C THR A 151 -11.99 12.39 -14.12
N GLU A 152 -12.86 13.34 -13.73
CA GLU A 152 -13.33 13.48 -12.35
C GLU A 152 -13.99 12.19 -11.85
N LYS A 153 -14.89 11.60 -12.67
CA LYS A 153 -15.53 10.32 -12.34
C LYS A 153 -14.53 9.16 -12.27
N GLU A 154 -13.62 9.06 -13.24
CA GLU A 154 -12.60 8.01 -13.25
C GLU A 154 -11.67 8.10 -12.04
N CYS A 155 -11.29 9.32 -11.63
CA CYS A 155 -10.47 9.55 -10.44
C CYS A 155 -11.20 9.08 -9.17
N TYR A 156 -12.48 9.48 -9.01
CA TYR A 156 -13.29 9.02 -7.88
C TYR A 156 -13.38 7.48 -7.82
N ASP A 157 -13.65 6.83 -8.95
CA ASP A 157 -13.75 5.37 -9.02
C ASP A 157 -12.41 4.69 -8.75
N ALA A 158 -11.32 5.27 -9.23
CA ALA A 158 -9.97 4.75 -9.03
C ALA A 158 -9.56 4.76 -7.56
N PHE A 159 -9.89 5.83 -6.81
CA PHE A 159 -9.61 5.91 -5.38
C PHE A 159 -10.58 5.09 -4.54
N GLN A 160 -11.86 4.99 -4.93
CA GLN A 160 -12.79 4.05 -4.32
C GLN A 160 -12.28 2.60 -4.47
N SER A 161 -11.78 2.22 -5.65
CA SER A 161 -11.17 0.90 -5.88
C SER A 161 -9.95 0.69 -4.98
N LEU A 162 -9.08 1.70 -4.88
CA LEU A 162 -7.92 1.65 -4.00
C LEU A 162 -8.33 1.42 -2.54
N GLU A 163 -9.31 2.17 -2.03
CA GLU A 163 -9.83 2.04 -0.67
C GLU A 163 -10.36 0.62 -0.40
N TYR A 164 -11.15 0.06 -1.33
CA TYR A 164 -11.64 -1.30 -1.18
C TYR A 164 -10.52 -2.33 -1.26
N GLU A 165 -9.59 -2.20 -2.21
CA GLU A 165 -8.49 -3.15 -2.38
C GLU A 165 -7.57 -3.16 -1.17
N VAL A 166 -7.22 -2.00 -0.59
CA VAL A 166 -6.39 -1.99 0.63
C VAL A 166 -7.12 -2.61 1.82
N ASN A 167 -8.45 -2.59 1.87
CA ASN A 167 -9.24 -3.20 2.94
C ASN A 167 -9.59 -4.67 2.72
N THR A 168 -9.50 -5.18 1.49
CA THR A 168 -9.93 -6.54 1.12
C THR A 168 -8.77 -7.46 0.74
N LEU A 169 -7.62 -6.90 0.32
CA LEU A 169 -6.40 -7.66 0.14
C LEU A 169 -5.84 -8.08 1.50
N HIS A 170 -5.29 -9.30 1.55
CA HIS A 170 -4.64 -9.84 2.73
C HIS A 170 -3.14 -9.94 2.47
N THR A 171 -2.34 -9.59 3.47
CA THR A 171 -0.89 -9.81 3.45
C THR A 171 -0.55 -11.26 3.82
N ALA A 172 0.73 -11.60 3.77
CA ALA A 172 1.21 -12.93 4.17
C ALA A 172 0.82 -13.35 5.60
N ASN A 173 0.61 -12.38 6.52
CA ASN A 173 0.21 -12.67 7.90
C ASN A 173 -1.32 -12.81 8.09
N GLY A 174 -2.09 -12.69 7.00
CA GLY A 174 -3.55 -12.85 7.04
C GLY A 174 -4.32 -11.62 7.49
N GLN A 175 -3.68 -10.45 7.51
CA GLN A 175 -4.33 -9.20 7.90
C GLN A 175 -4.39 -8.23 6.73
N THR A 176 -5.29 -7.25 6.85
CA THR A 176 -5.31 -6.06 6.01
C THR A 176 -3.97 -5.31 6.13
N PRO A 177 -3.36 -4.85 5.02
CA PRO A 177 -2.14 -4.05 5.07
C PRO A 177 -2.26 -2.83 5.99
N PHE A 178 -1.29 -2.62 6.87
CA PHE A 178 -1.21 -1.37 7.63
C PHE A 178 -0.58 -0.28 6.75
N VAL A 179 -1.43 0.48 6.06
CA VAL A 179 -1.03 1.54 5.13
C VAL A 179 -1.44 2.92 5.62
N THR A 180 -0.59 3.92 5.36
CA THR A 180 -0.89 5.34 5.55
C THR A 180 -0.68 6.11 4.25
N PHE A 181 -1.60 7.03 3.94
CA PHE A 181 -1.51 7.92 2.78
C PHE A 181 -1.25 9.36 3.24
N GLY A 182 -0.23 9.99 2.67
CA GLY A 182 0.04 11.43 2.82
C GLY A 182 -0.37 12.21 1.56
N PHE A 183 -1.10 13.30 1.73
CA PHE A 183 -1.55 14.21 0.65
C PHE A 183 -1.76 15.63 1.19
N GLY A 184 -1.95 16.61 0.30
CA GLY A 184 -2.37 17.97 0.65
C GLY A 184 -1.37 19.08 0.27
N LEU A 185 -0.29 18.75 -0.42
CA LEU A 185 0.69 19.74 -0.92
C LEU A 185 0.59 19.95 -2.43
N GLY A 186 -0.14 19.09 -3.15
CA GLY A 186 -0.40 19.25 -4.58
C GLY A 186 -1.27 20.48 -4.87
N THR A 187 -0.83 21.32 -5.81
CA THR A 187 -1.58 22.51 -6.28
C THR A 187 -1.96 22.42 -7.76
N SER A 188 -1.67 21.29 -8.42
CA SER A 188 -2.01 21.12 -9.83
C SER A 188 -3.52 20.93 -10.02
N LEU A 189 -4.04 21.46 -11.13
CA LEU A 189 -5.46 21.42 -11.52
C LEU A 189 -6.06 20.00 -11.62
N GLY A 190 -5.24 18.95 -11.49
CA GLY A 190 -5.67 17.56 -11.46
C GLY A 190 -6.22 17.08 -10.11
N VAL A 191 -6.18 17.89 -9.04
CA VAL A 191 -6.62 17.45 -7.70
C VAL A 191 -7.40 18.49 -6.88
N ALA A 192 -7.34 19.79 -7.18
CA ALA A 192 -7.88 20.80 -6.24
C ALA A 192 -8.44 22.07 -6.91
N SER A 193 -9.62 22.00 -7.54
CA SER A 193 -10.36 23.22 -7.90
C SER A 193 -11.84 23.24 -7.54
N ASP A 194 -12.38 22.16 -6.95
CA ASP A 194 -13.69 22.19 -6.31
C ASP A 194 -13.52 22.18 -4.77
N PRO A 195 -13.83 23.27 -4.06
CA PRO A 195 -13.78 23.32 -2.60
C PRO A 195 -14.75 22.34 -1.90
N GLY A 196 -15.55 21.58 -2.65
CA GLY A 196 -16.42 20.51 -2.16
C GLY A 196 -15.89 19.07 -2.31
N VAL A 197 -14.78 18.83 -3.02
CA VAL A 197 -14.25 17.48 -3.25
C VAL A 197 -12.94 17.30 -2.49
N TYR A 198 -13.06 16.98 -1.20
CA TYR A 198 -11.95 16.45 -0.44
C TYR A 198 -11.85 14.97 -0.79
N PHE A 199 -10.79 14.59 -1.50
CA PHE A 199 -10.36 13.19 -1.55
C PHE A 199 -9.91 12.82 -0.13
N ALA A 200 -10.72 12.02 0.56
CA ALA A 200 -10.46 11.41 1.86
C ALA A 200 -10.30 9.90 1.65
#